data_AF-A0A848YME0-F1
#
_entry.id   AF-A0A848YME0-F1
#
_cell.length_a   1.000
_cell.length_b   1.000
_cell.length_c   1.000
_cell.angle_alpha   90.00
_cell.angle_beta   90.00
_cell.angle_gamma   90.00
#
_symmetry.space_group_name_H-M   'P 1'
#
loop_
_entity.id
_entity.type
_entity.pdbx_description
1 polymer ?
#
loop_
_entity_poly.entity_id
_entity_poly.type
_entity_poly.pdbx_seq_one_letter_code
_entity_poly.pdbx_strand_id
1 'polypeptide(L)'
;MKRALPLIVIVSLSLPLAAQDDLPPAPYAYTQLEDPAQEAEAVELMETLRCLKCQSQSIADSDAPMAGDMRHQVRTRIAAGQEPEEIR
;
A
#
# COMPACT_ATOMS: atom_id res chain seq x y z
N MET A 1 3.41 -48.63 24.11
CA MET A 1 2.32 -47.72 23.69
C MET A 1 2.58 -46.36 24.32
N LYS A 2 2.29 -45.23 23.63
CA LYS A 2 2.44 -43.82 24.11
C LYS A 2 3.77 -43.09 23.84
N ARG A 3 4.28 -42.99 22.60
CA ARG A 3 5.23 -41.91 22.20
C ARG A 3 5.15 -41.46 20.72
N ALA A 4 4.06 -41.76 20.01
CA ALA A 4 3.91 -41.34 18.61
C ALA A 4 3.12 -40.02 18.44
N LEU A 5 2.64 -39.41 19.53
CA LEU A 5 1.73 -38.27 19.48
C LEU A 5 2.37 -36.89 19.18
N PRO A 6 3.68 -36.59 19.35
CA PRO A 6 4.13 -35.21 19.23
C PRO A 6 4.35 -34.76 17.77
N LEU A 7 4.46 -35.68 16.81
CA LEU A 7 4.82 -35.33 15.42
C LEU A 7 3.62 -34.83 14.59
N ILE A 8 2.42 -35.31 14.88
CA ILE A 8 1.20 -34.99 14.10
C ILE A 8 0.71 -33.55 14.39
N VAL A 9 0.95 -33.04 15.61
CA VAL A 9 0.47 -31.71 16.03
C VAL A 9 1.27 -30.56 15.38
N ILE A 10 2.54 -30.80 15.00
CA ILE A 10 3.41 -29.77 14.41
C ILE A 10 3.05 -29.48 12.95
N VAL A 11 2.53 -30.47 12.20
CA VAL A 11 2.20 -30.34 10.77
C VAL A 11 0.93 -29.50 10.54
N SER A 12 0.01 -29.49 11.49
CA SER A 12 -1.28 -28.77 11.37
C SER A 12 -1.20 -27.25 11.55
N LEU A 13 -0.08 -26.68 12.02
CA LEU A 13 0.07 -25.24 12.22
C LEU A 13 0.60 -24.47 10.99
N SER A 14 0.93 -25.16 9.90
CA SER A 14 1.63 -24.56 8.75
C SER A 14 0.71 -24.01 7.63
N LEU A 15 -0.60 -23.88 7.89
CA LEU A 15 -1.61 -23.61 6.86
C LEU A 15 -1.89 -22.14 6.45
N PRO A 16 -1.15 -21.07 6.84
CA PRO A 16 -1.39 -19.76 6.23
C PRO A 16 -0.35 -19.40 5.14
N LEU A 17 0.27 -20.36 4.45
CA LEU A 17 1.28 -20.02 3.43
C LEU A 17 0.68 -19.42 2.14
N ALA A 18 -0.61 -19.67 1.87
CA ALA A 18 -1.30 -19.21 0.68
C ALA A 18 -1.97 -17.82 0.81
N ALA A 19 -1.81 -17.13 1.94
CA ALA A 19 -2.39 -15.81 2.17
C ALA A 19 -1.36 -14.68 1.96
N GLN A 20 -0.49 -14.82 0.95
CA GLN A 20 0.38 -13.74 0.51
C GLN A 20 -0.42 -12.94 -0.52
N ASP A 21 -0.74 -11.68 -0.20
CA ASP A 21 -1.39 -10.74 -1.12
C ASP A 21 -0.56 -10.59 -2.39
N ASP A 22 -0.90 -11.35 -3.42
CA ASP A 22 -0.26 -11.34 -4.75
C ASP A 22 -1.12 -10.54 -5.75
N LEU A 23 -1.74 -9.47 -5.26
CA LEU A 23 -2.50 -8.55 -6.10
C LEU A 23 -1.51 -7.64 -6.83
N PRO A 24 -1.76 -7.33 -8.12
CA PRO A 24 -0.96 -6.33 -8.82
C PRO A 24 -1.11 -4.98 -8.11
N PRO A 25 -0.09 -4.10 -8.19
CA PRO A 25 -0.19 -2.77 -7.61
C PRO A 25 -1.37 -2.00 -8.20
N ALA A 26 -1.97 -1.12 -7.40
CA ALA A 26 -3.07 -0.29 -7.87
C ALA A 26 -2.67 0.57 -9.09
N PRO A 27 -3.59 0.90 -10.00
CA PRO A 27 -3.26 1.53 -11.30
C PRO A 27 -2.39 2.79 -11.20
N TYR A 28 -2.64 3.62 -10.19
CA TYR A 28 -1.91 4.87 -9.95
C TYR A 28 -0.85 4.75 -8.85
N ALA A 29 -0.43 3.54 -8.47
CA ALA A 29 0.66 3.36 -7.52
C ALA A 29 1.99 3.88 -8.07
N TYR A 30 2.25 3.66 -9.36
CA TYR A 30 3.48 4.04 -10.06
C TYR A 30 3.23 4.71 -11.42
N THR A 31 1.96 4.99 -11.72
CA THR A 31 1.54 5.68 -12.95
C THR A 31 1.08 7.09 -12.57
N GLN A 32 1.59 8.08 -13.29
CA GLN A 32 1.19 9.48 -13.12
C GLN A 32 -0.18 9.75 -13.75
N LEU A 33 -0.83 10.83 -13.32
CA LEU A 33 -2.02 11.34 -14.00
C LEU A 33 -1.67 11.90 -15.37
N GLU A 34 -2.65 11.89 -16.28
CA GLU A 34 -2.48 12.43 -17.64
C GLU A 34 -2.37 13.97 -17.64
N ASP A 35 -3.06 14.64 -16.73
CA ASP A 35 -2.95 16.08 -16.52
C ASP A 35 -1.73 16.40 -15.62
N PRO A 36 -0.69 17.08 -16.15
CA PRO A 36 0.51 17.40 -15.38
C PRO A 36 0.25 18.38 -14.23
N ALA A 37 -0.79 19.22 -14.29
CA ALA A 37 -1.14 20.10 -13.19
C ALA A 37 -1.70 19.30 -12.01
N GLN A 38 -2.62 18.36 -12.30
CA GLN A 38 -3.14 17.44 -11.31
C GLN A 38 -2.06 16.53 -10.71
N GLU A 39 -1.12 16.02 -11.51
CA GLU A 39 -0.01 15.23 -10.99
C GLU A 39 0.89 16.07 -10.06
N ALA A 40 1.15 17.34 -10.38
CA ALA A 40 1.95 18.21 -9.52
C ALA A 40 1.29 18.45 -8.16
N GLU A 41 -0.02 18.72 -8.13
CA GLU A 41 -0.79 18.85 -6.89
C GLU A 41 -0.79 17.54 -6.07
N ALA A 42 -0.96 16.41 -6.75
CA ALA A 42 -0.92 15.09 -6.12
C ALA A 42 0.45 14.82 -5.47
N VAL A 43 1.55 15.11 -6.17
CA VAL A 43 2.92 14.95 -5.66
C VAL A 43 3.17 15.86 -4.47
N GLU A 44 2.77 17.13 -4.53
CA GLU A 44 2.93 18.06 -3.41
C GLU A 44 2.23 17.52 -2.15
N LEU A 45 1.01 17.00 -2.27
CA LEU A 45 0.30 16.38 -1.16
C LEU A 45 1.03 15.12 -0.65
N MET A 46 1.47 14.24 -1.55
CA MET A 46 2.18 12.99 -1.22
C MET A 46 3.46 13.22 -0.42
N GLU A 47 4.19 14.31 -0.65
CA GLU A 47 5.38 14.68 0.11
C GLU A 47 5.06 15.00 1.58
N THR A 48 3.83 15.44 1.87
CA THR A 48 3.41 15.79 3.23
C THR A 48 2.83 14.60 4.00
N LEU A 49 2.25 13.62 3.30
CA LEU A 49 1.63 12.44 3.91
C LEU A 49 2.69 11.41 4.32
N ARG A 50 2.53 10.84 5.52
CA ARG A 50 3.50 9.90 6.11
C ARG A 50 2.96 8.48 6.16
N CYS A 51 3.75 7.53 5.68
CA CYS A 51 3.38 6.11 5.79
C CYS A 51 3.62 5.59 7.22
N LEU A 52 2.54 5.28 7.95
CA LEU A 52 2.58 4.74 9.31
C LEU A 52 3.26 3.36 9.45
N LYS A 53 3.46 2.67 8.32
CA LYS A 53 4.13 1.36 8.26
C LYS A 53 5.56 1.44 7.71
N CYS A 54 6.00 2.62 7.26
CA CYS A 54 7.24 2.81 6.51
C CYS A 54 8.21 3.77 7.23
N GLN A 55 8.34 3.67 8.57
CA GLN A 55 9.23 4.53 9.35
C GLN A 55 8.95 6.03 9.18
N SER A 56 7.69 6.40 8.99
CA SER A 56 7.28 7.80 8.76
C SER A 56 7.94 8.47 7.55
N GLN A 57 8.37 7.69 6.54
CA GLN A 57 8.75 8.24 5.24
C GLN A 57 7.54 8.90 4.55
N SER A 58 7.79 9.85 3.64
CA SER A 58 6.71 10.37 2.78
C SER A 58 6.12 9.22 1.95
N ILE A 59 4.85 9.31 1.56
CA ILE A 59 4.29 8.32 0.62
C ILE A 59 4.83 8.52 -0.80
N ALA A 60 5.43 9.68 -1.10
CA ALA A 60 6.15 9.94 -2.34
C ALA A 60 7.45 9.11 -2.43
N ASP A 61 8.22 9.04 -1.34
CA ASP A 61 9.56 8.41 -1.32
C ASP A 61 9.55 6.91 -0.98
N SER A 62 8.48 6.42 -0.34
CA SER A 62 8.43 5.03 0.13
C SER A 62 8.06 4.04 -0.98
N ASP A 63 8.89 3.02 -1.16
CA ASP A 63 8.65 1.89 -2.08
C ASP A 63 7.73 0.80 -1.48
N ALA A 64 7.26 0.96 -0.24
CA ALA A 64 6.42 -0.05 0.38
C ALA A 64 5.06 -0.19 -0.34
N PRO A 65 4.45 -1.39 -0.39
CA PRO A 65 3.15 -1.60 -1.03
C PRO A 65 2.06 -0.64 -0.52
N MET A 66 2.01 -0.42 0.80
CA MET A 66 1.10 0.54 1.44
C MET A 66 1.24 1.96 0.89
N ALA A 67 2.46 2.41 0.59
CA ALA A 67 2.67 3.74 0.01
C ALA A 67 2.14 3.79 -1.43
N GLY A 68 2.29 2.71 -2.20
CA GLY A 68 1.67 2.55 -3.52
C GLY A 68 0.16 2.74 -3.50
N ASP A 69 -0.52 2.08 -2.55
CA ASP A 69 -1.98 2.21 -2.39
C ASP A 69 -2.39 3.62 -1.97
N MET A 70 -1.63 4.26 -1.10
CA MET A 70 -1.86 5.65 -0.69
C MET A 70 -1.68 6.63 -1.85
N ARG A 71 -0.63 6.47 -2.67
CA ARG A 71 -0.43 7.29 -3.89
C ARG A 71 -1.57 7.11 -4.87
N HIS A 72 -2.06 5.88 -5.03
CA HIS A 72 -3.22 5.60 -5.86
C HIS A 72 -4.47 6.34 -5.35
N GLN A 73 -4.73 6.34 -4.04
CA GLN A 73 -5.86 7.07 -3.47
C GLN A 73 -5.76 8.58 -3.69
N VAL A 74 -4.59 9.17 -3.45
CA VAL A 74 -4.36 10.61 -3.67
C VAL A 74 -4.62 10.98 -5.13
N ARG A 75 -3.99 10.30 -6.09
CA ARG A 75 -4.19 10.55 -7.53
C ARG A 75 -5.63 10.37 -7.96
N THR A 76 -6.30 9.33 -7.46
CA THR A 76 -7.72 9.06 -7.79
C THR A 76 -8.63 10.20 -7.35
N ARG A 77 -8.36 10.78 -6.18
CA ARG A 77 -9.16 11.88 -5.63
C ARG A 77 -8.86 13.23 -6.28
N ILE A 78 -7.60 13.52 -6.55
CA ILE A 78 -7.21 14.72 -7.32
C ILE A 78 -7.81 14.67 -8.74
N ALA A 79 -7.73 13.51 -9.41
CA ALA A 79 -8.35 13.32 -10.72
C ALA A 79 -9.88 13.48 -10.69
N ALA A 80 -10.51 13.24 -9.54
CA ALA A 80 -11.94 13.48 -9.32
C ALA A 80 -12.27 14.95 -8.98
N GLY A 81 -11.27 15.84 -8.91
CA GLY A 81 -11.44 17.27 -8.64
C GLY A 81 -11.59 17.62 -7.17
N GLN A 82 -11.14 16.75 -6.25
CA GLN A 82 -11.10 17.08 -4.82
C GLN A 82 -9.87 17.92 -4.49
N GLU A 83 -10.02 18.87 -3.55
CA GLU A 83 -8.90 19.72 -3.13
C GLU A 83 -7.93 18.95 -2.22
N PRO A 84 -6.61 19.23 -2.26
CA PRO A 84 -5.62 18.52 -1.44
C PRO A 84 -5.92 18.47 0.06
N GLU A 85 -6.49 19.54 0.61
CA GLU A 85 -6.83 19.62 2.03
C GLU A 85 -7.99 18.69 2.42
N GLU A 86 -8.89 18.34 1.48
CA GLU A 86 -9.96 17.37 1.72
C GLU A 86 -9.47 15.91 1.68
N ILE A 87 -8.30 15.67 1.08
CA ILE A 87 -7.72 14.33 0.89
C ILE A 87 -6.87 13.91 2.11
N ARG A 88 -6.32 14.88 2.83
CA ARG A 88 -5.33 14.72 3.90
C ARG A 88 -5.81 13.88 5.09
#